data_AF-A0A3L7K9C9-F1
#
_entry.id   AF-A0A3L7K9C9-F1
#
_cell.length_a   1.000
_cell.length_b   1.000
_cell.length_c   1.000
_cell.angle_alpha   90.00
_cell.angle_beta   90.00
_cell.angle_gamma   90.00
#
_symmetry.space_group_name_H-M   'P 1'
#
loop_
_entity.id
_entity.type
_entity.pdbx_description
1 polymer ?
#
loop_
_entity_poly.entity_id
_entity_poly.type
_entity_poly.pdbx_seq_one_letter_code
_entity_poly.pdbx_strand_id
1 'polypeptide(L)'
;MQDLYQHINQLYHYISKQTNKIKDLEDTISSIQMEIEQLKSKPSVNVERLEYKFDQLKVETLEGTLNIGLNPTDLKNIEDFAVDQQPANSESVVTPFPQGMRDNIEAAANQYVDKEIANLIQDNEEQLETHIDPQYHELIKNDIKRQLPQRISYYINVHSHPSARQQNPVEQLEEVIGQKIRADIQQAVYTFIAQLPNELKGKKPDGT
;
A
#
# COMPACT_ATOMS: atom_id res chain seq x y z
N MET A 1 18.02 -54.64 22.36
CA MET A 1 17.40 -55.02 21.07
C MET A 1 16.13 -54.21 20.79
N GLN A 2 15.19 -54.10 21.73
CA GLN A 2 13.93 -53.37 21.53
C GLN A 2 14.11 -51.86 21.26
N ASP A 3 15.09 -51.21 21.90
CA ASP A 3 15.39 -49.79 21.66
C ASP A 3 15.96 -49.50 20.27
N LEU A 4 16.73 -50.44 19.70
CA LEU A 4 17.28 -50.32 18.34
C LEU A 4 16.16 -50.35 17.30
N TYR A 5 15.14 -51.20 17.49
CA TYR A 5 13.96 -51.22 16.63
C TYR A 5 13.15 -49.93 16.71
N GLN A 6 13.02 -49.33 17.90
CA GLN A 6 12.34 -48.04 18.05
C GLN A 6 13.11 -46.92 17.34
N HIS A 7 14.43 -46.89 17.47
CA HIS A 7 15.27 -45.88 16.82
C HIS A 7 15.24 -46.00 15.29
N ILE A 8 15.25 -47.22 14.74
CA ILE A 8 15.12 -47.47 13.30
C ILE A 8 13.75 -47.03 12.78
N ASN A 9 12.67 -47.29 13.52
CA ASN A 9 11.33 -46.83 13.14
C ASN A 9 11.22 -45.29 13.17
N GLN A 10 11.82 -44.63 14.17
CA GLN A 10 11.88 -43.17 14.23
C GLN A 10 12.67 -42.58 13.06
N LEU A 11 13.80 -43.20 12.70
CA LEU A 11 14.61 -42.80 11.56
C LEU A 11 13.84 -42.98 10.25
N TYR A 12 13.15 -44.10 10.06
CA TYR A 12 12.32 -44.36 8.89
C TYR A 12 11.22 -43.29 8.75
N HIS A 13 10.55 -42.93 9.85
CA HIS A 13 9.54 -41.87 9.85
C HIS A 13 10.14 -40.50 9.49
N TYR A 14 11.33 -40.20 10.01
CA TYR A 14 12.02 -38.95 9.71
C TYR A 14 12.45 -38.87 8.24
N ILE A 15 12.99 -39.95 7.69
CA ILE A 15 13.35 -40.05 6.27
C ILE A 15 12.10 -39.90 5.41
N SER A 16 11.01 -40.61 5.72
CA SER A 16 9.75 -40.51 4.97
C SER A 16 9.19 -39.09 4.98
N LYS A 17 9.22 -38.41 6.14
CA LYS A 17 8.83 -36.99 6.24
C LYS A 17 9.71 -36.08 5.37
N GLN A 18 11.02 -36.31 5.37
CA GLN A 18 11.93 -35.54 4.52
C GLN A 18 11.68 -35.79 3.04
N THR A 19 11.48 -37.04 2.63
CA THR A 19 11.18 -37.39 1.24
C THR A 19 9.90 -36.72 0.77
N ASN A 20 8.86 -36.71 1.60
CA ASN A 20 7.61 -36.00 1.25
C ASN A 20 7.84 -34.49 1.14
N LYS A 21 8.59 -33.88 2.07
CA LYS A 21 8.91 -32.45 2.00
C LYS A 21 9.73 -32.10 0.76
N ILE A 22 10.67 -32.94 0.35
CA ILE A 22 11.46 -32.75 -0.87
C ILE A 22 10.54 -32.79 -2.09
N LYS A 23 9.63 -33.76 -2.14
CA LYS A 23 8.65 -33.86 -3.23
C LYS A 23 7.76 -32.62 -3.31
N ASP A 24 7.23 -32.14 -2.18
CA ASP A 24 6.39 -30.93 -2.15
C ASP A 24 7.15 -29.70 -2.65
N LEU A 25 8.45 -29.60 -2.32
CA LEU A 25 9.32 -28.53 -2.80
C LEU A 25 9.59 -28.63 -4.30
N GLU A 26 9.85 -29.84 -4.81
CA GLU A 26 10.04 -30.10 -6.25
C GLU A 26 8.78 -29.72 -7.05
N ASP A 27 7.61 -30.11 -6.57
CA ASP A 27 6.33 -29.78 -7.19
C ASP A 27 6.08 -28.25 -7.20
N THR A 28 6.42 -27.57 -6.09
CA THR A 28 6.33 -26.11 -5.98
C THR A 28 7.26 -25.41 -6.97
N ILE A 29 8.51 -25.86 -7.08
CA ILE A 29 9.49 -25.31 -8.03
C ILE A 29 9.00 -25.50 -9.46
N SER A 30 8.47 -26.67 -9.79
CA SER A 30 7.91 -26.94 -11.12
C SER A 30 6.74 -26.00 -11.45
N SER A 31 5.85 -25.75 -10.48
CA SER A 31 4.72 -24.83 -10.66
C SER A 31 5.19 -23.40 -10.93
N ILE A 32 6.16 -22.90 -10.15
CA ILE A 32 6.71 -21.55 -10.32
C ILE A 32 7.40 -21.42 -11.69
N GLN A 33 8.15 -22.44 -12.13
CA GLN A 33 8.78 -22.43 -13.45
C GLN A 33 7.74 -22.35 -14.58
N MET A 34 6.64 -23.09 -14.47
CA MET A 34 5.53 -23.01 -15.44
C MET A 34 4.89 -21.61 -15.46
N GLU A 35 4.70 -21.00 -14.30
CA GLU A 35 4.12 -19.66 -14.17
C GLU A 35 5.03 -18.58 -14.78
N ILE A 36 6.34 -18.68 -14.57
CA ILE A 36 7.34 -17.80 -15.19
C ILE A 36 7.30 -17.90 -16.71
N GLU A 37 7.23 -19.11 -17.27
CA GLU A 37 7.16 -19.30 -18.72
C GLU A 37 5.85 -18.74 -19.29
N GLN A 38 4.72 -18.88 -18.57
CA GLN A 38 3.46 -18.26 -18.95
C GLN A 38 3.54 -16.72 -18.95
N LEU A 39 4.19 -16.12 -17.94
CA LEU A 39 4.39 -14.67 -17.87
C LEU A 39 5.29 -14.15 -19.00
N LYS A 40 6.37 -14.87 -19.32
CA LYS A 40 7.27 -14.52 -20.45
C LYS A 40 6.58 -14.64 -21.80
N SER A 41 5.61 -15.56 -21.95
CA SER A 41 4.88 -15.76 -23.20
C SER A 41 3.82 -14.68 -23.49
N LYS A 42 3.47 -13.84 -22.51
CA LYS A 42 2.54 -12.73 -22.73
C LYS A 42 3.25 -11.61 -23.52
N PRO A 43 2.71 -11.17 -24.67
CA PRO A 43 3.32 -10.11 -25.45
C PRO A 43 3.38 -8.81 -24.63
N SER A 44 4.50 -8.08 -24.74
CA SER A 44 4.63 -6.74 -24.17
C SER A 44 3.47 -5.87 -24.65
N VAL A 45 2.67 -5.35 -23.72
CA VAL A 45 1.62 -4.37 -24.02
C VAL A 45 2.30 -3.17 -24.67
N ASN A 46 2.16 -3.06 -25.99
CA ASN A 46 2.57 -1.87 -26.73
C ASN A 46 1.64 -0.75 -26.26
N VAL A 47 2.18 0.19 -25.49
CA VAL A 47 1.46 1.39 -25.09
C VAL A 47 1.31 2.25 -26.34
N GLU A 48 0.16 2.14 -27.03
CA GLU A 48 -0.23 3.09 -28.06
C GLU A 48 -0.30 4.49 -27.42
N ARG A 49 0.47 5.40 -27.99
CA ARG A 49 0.71 6.77 -27.53
C ARG A 49 -0.61 7.55 -27.54
N LEU A 50 -1.21 7.79 -26.38
CA LEU A 50 -2.27 8.79 -26.26
C LEU A 50 -1.65 10.16 -26.58
N GLU A 51 -1.92 10.70 -27.77
CA GLU A 51 -1.61 12.10 -28.09
C GLU A 51 -2.51 13.00 -27.25
N TYR A 52 -1.96 13.42 -26.12
CA TYR A 52 -2.51 14.48 -25.28
C TYR A 52 -2.18 15.83 -25.93
N LYS A 53 -3.21 16.61 -26.29
CA LYS A 53 -3.03 18.00 -26.70
C LYS A 53 -2.59 18.81 -25.48
N PHE A 54 -1.30 19.12 -25.42
CA PHE A 54 -0.70 20.04 -24.48
C PHE A 54 -1.23 21.46 -24.74
N ASP A 55 -2.13 21.95 -23.90
CA ASP A 55 -2.09 23.37 -23.54
C ASP A 55 -0.88 23.57 -22.63
N GLN A 56 -0.06 24.57 -22.92
CA GLN A 56 1.20 24.83 -22.22
C GLN A 56 0.96 25.08 -20.72
N LEU A 57 1.10 24.04 -19.90
CA LEU A 57 1.35 24.22 -18.49
C LEU A 57 2.87 24.26 -18.27
N LYS A 58 3.30 25.44 -17.84
CA LYS A 58 4.67 25.86 -17.53
C LYS A 58 5.35 24.84 -16.60
N VAL A 59 6.53 24.38 -17.00
CA VAL A 59 7.40 23.54 -16.17
C VAL A 59 7.88 24.40 -15.00
N GLU A 60 7.45 24.06 -13.79
CA GLU A 60 8.05 24.57 -12.55
C GLU A 60 8.70 23.39 -11.82
N THR A 61 10.05 23.43 -11.85
CA THR A 61 11.01 22.86 -10.90
C THR A 61 10.90 21.39 -10.49
N LEU A 62 11.99 20.68 -10.77
CA LEU A 62 12.41 19.43 -10.14
C LEU A 62 12.71 19.69 -8.65
N GLU A 63 11.70 19.98 -7.84
CA GLU A 63 11.84 20.02 -6.39
C GLU A 63 11.78 18.57 -5.89
N GLY A 64 12.89 18.08 -5.33
CA GLY A 64 12.99 16.73 -4.77
C GLY A 64 11.86 16.49 -3.80
N THR A 65 10.82 15.78 -4.25
CA THR A 65 9.66 15.58 -3.40
C THR A 65 9.92 14.41 -2.45
N LEU A 66 9.70 14.67 -1.16
CA LEU A 66 9.66 13.68 -0.11
C LEU A 66 8.41 12.82 -0.30
N ASN A 67 8.50 11.72 -1.07
CA ASN A 67 7.35 10.87 -1.34
C ASN A 67 6.99 10.05 -0.09
N ILE A 68 5.91 10.41 0.61
CA ILE A 68 5.48 9.75 1.86
C ILE A 68 4.70 8.44 1.61
N GLY A 69 4.43 8.11 0.34
CA GLY A 69 3.88 6.80 -0.04
C GLY A 69 2.36 6.67 0.07
N LEU A 70 1.59 7.75 -0.02
CA LEU A 70 0.13 7.70 -0.17
C LEU A 70 -0.29 7.44 -1.62
N ASN A 71 0.66 7.48 -2.57
CA ASN A 71 0.38 7.26 -3.97
C ASN A 71 0.20 5.75 -4.24
N PRO A 72 -0.95 5.31 -4.77
CA PRO A 72 -1.19 3.89 -5.07
C PRO A 72 -0.21 3.32 -6.11
N THR A 73 0.54 4.16 -6.82
CA THR A 73 1.57 3.70 -7.78
C THR A 73 2.75 3.02 -7.08
N ASP A 74 3.09 3.44 -5.86
CA ASP A 74 4.20 2.86 -5.07
C ASP A 74 3.74 1.65 -4.23
N LEU A 75 2.46 1.63 -3.84
CA LEU A 75 1.82 0.53 -3.09
C LEU A 75 1.51 -0.71 -3.93
N LYS A 76 1.61 -0.64 -5.27
CA LYS A 76 1.44 -1.80 -6.16
C LYS A 76 2.39 -2.96 -5.85
N ASN A 77 3.48 -2.73 -5.14
CA ASN A 77 4.40 -3.78 -4.70
C ASN A 77 4.04 -4.41 -3.33
N ILE A 78 3.07 -3.86 -2.59
CA ILE A 78 2.67 -4.32 -1.24
C ILE A 78 1.24 -4.90 -1.24
N GLU A 79 0.42 -4.60 -2.25
CA GLU A 79 -0.99 -5.06 -2.32
C GLU A 79 -1.19 -6.47 -2.91
N ASP A 80 -0.14 -7.19 -3.33
CA ASP A 80 -0.25 -8.56 -3.87
C ASP A 80 -0.60 -9.63 -2.79
N PHE A 81 -0.95 -9.22 -1.57
CA PHE A 81 -1.34 -10.09 -0.46
C PHE A 81 -2.82 -9.97 -0.04
N ALA A 82 -3.63 -9.16 -0.72
CA ALA A 82 -5.04 -8.98 -0.39
C ALA A 82 -5.97 -9.66 -1.41
N VAL A 83 -6.21 -10.96 -1.18
CA VAL A 83 -7.44 -11.71 -1.48
C VAL A 83 -7.91 -11.69 -2.95
N ASP A 84 -7.53 -12.77 -3.64
CA ASP A 84 -8.30 -13.52 -4.65
C ASP A 84 -9.71 -12.95 -4.99
N GLN A 85 -9.77 -12.08 -6.00
CA GLN A 85 -11.00 -11.81 -6.74
C GLN A 85 -10.70 -11.96 -8.23
N GLN A 86 -11.14 -13.10 -8.77
CA GLN A 86 -11.10 -13.42 -10.19
C GLN A 86 -11.69 -12.28 -11.05
N PRO A 87 -11.09 -11.97 -12.21
CA PRO A 87 -11.64 -11.00 -13.14
C PRO A 87 -12.79 -11.66 -13.91
N ALA A 88 -14.01 -11.54 -13.39
CA ALA A 88 -15.20 -11.77 -14.19
C ALA A 88 -15.38 -10.56 -15.12
N ASN A 89 -15.10 -10.77 -16.41
CA ASN A 89 -15.52 -9.92 -17.51
C ASN A 89 -17.02 -9.56 -17.34
N SER A 90 -17.28 -8.40 -16.76
CA SER A 90 -18.61 -7.82 -16.67
C SER A 90 -18.43 -6.35 -16.98
N GLU A 91 -19.01 -5.91 -18.09
CA GLU A 91 -19.19 -4.49 -18.41
C GLU A 91 -19.62 -3.77 -17.14
N SER A 92 -18.70 -3.00 -16.55
CA SER A 92 -18.88 -2.46 -15.21
C SER A 92 -19.88 -1.32 -15.31
N VAL A 93 -21.11 -1.60 -14.88
CA VAL A 93 -22.10 -0.57 -14.56
C VAL A 93 -21.52 0.22 -13.39
N VAL A 94 -20.77 1.27 -13.68
CA VAL A 94 -20.31 2.25 -12.69
C VAL A 94 -21.57 2.98 -12.23
N THR A 95 -22.12 2.53 -11.11
CA THR A 95 -23.25 3.21 -10.50
C THR A 95 -22.78 4.60 -10.05
N PRO A 96 -23.50 5.70 -10.38
CA PRO A 96 -23.04 7.05 -10.06
C PRO A 96 -22.76 7.20 -8.56
N PHE A 97 -21.59 7.72 -8.24
CA PHE A 97 -21.25 8.16 -6.88
C PHE A 97 -22.06 9.43 -6.58
N PRO A 98 -22.66 9.58 -5.36
CA PRO A 98 -23.47 10.75 -5.04
C PRO A 98 -22.71 12.06 -5.26
N GLN A 99 -23.32 13.02 -5.97
CA GLN A 99 -22.74 14.34 -6.19
C GLN A 99 -22.50 15.05 -4.85
N GLY A 100 -21.31 15.64 -4.68
CA GLY A 100 -20.91 16.37 -3.46
C GLY A 100 -20.27 15.50 -2.35
N MET A 101 -20.43 14.17 -2.37
CA MET A 101 -19.78 13.30 -1.38
C MET A 101 -18.25 13.34 -1.51
N ARG A 102 -17.73 13.49 -2.74
CA ARG A 102 -16.29 13.65 -2.96
C ARG A 102 -15.76 14.92 -2.27
N ASP A 103 -16.46 16.03 -2.44
CA ASP A 103 -16.07 17.32 -1.88
C ASP A 103 -16.10 17.28 -0.34
N ASN A 104 -17.08 16.58 0.25
CA ASN A 104 -17.15 16.35 1.69
C ASN A 104 -15.95 15.53 2.19
N ILE A 105 -15.60 14.43 1.49
CA ILE A 105 -14.45 13.60 1.83
C ILE A 105 -13.15 14.41 1.72
N GLU A 106 -12.99 15.18 0.64
CA GLU A 106 -11.82 16.04 0.44
C GLU A 106 -11.71 17.11 1.54
N ALA A 107 -12.80 17.78 1.91
CA ALA A 107 -12.82 18.75 2.99
C ALA A 107 -12.48 18.11 4.34
N ALA A 108 -13.09 16.96 4.66
CA ALA A 108 -12.84 16.24 5.91
C ALA A 108 -11.39 15.72 6.01
N ALA A 109 -10.84 15.20 4.91
CA ALA A 109 -9.45 14.73 4.85
C ALA A 109 -8.46 15.89 5.02
N ASN A 110 -8.68 17.02 4.35
CA ASN A 110 -7.83 18.21 4.52
C ASN A 110 -7.89 18.75 5.94
N GLN A 111 -9.09 18.83 6.53
CA GLN A 111 -9.26 19.24 7.92
C GLN A 111 -8.53 18.30 8.89
N TYR A 112 -8.60 16.98 8.65
CA TYR A 112 -7.88 16.00 9.45
C TYR A 112 -6.37 16.23 9.38
N VAL A 113 -5.81 16.40 8.17
CA VAL A 113 -4.39 16.69 8.01
C VAL A 113 -4.01 18.01 8.70
N ASP A 114 -4.82 19.05 8.58
CA ASP A 114 -4.50 20.34 9.23
C ASP A 114 -4.48 20.30 10.75
N LYS A 115 -5.29 19.44 11.38
CA LYS A 115 -5.42 19.35 12.83
C LYS A 115 -4.53 18.29 13.46
N GLU A 116 -4.42 17.13 12.82
CA GLU A 116 -3.88 15.92 13.45
C GLU A 116 -2.46 15.61 13.00
N ILE A 117 -1.98 16.14 11.87
CA ILE A 117 -0.68 15.71 11.33
C ILE A 117 0.49 16.04 12.25
N ALA A 118 0.45 17.20 12.92
CA ALA A 118 1.52 17.62 13.82
C ALA A 118 1.61 16.69 15.04
N ASN A 119 0.47 16.39 15.66
CA ASN A 119 0.40 15.45 16.78
C ASN A 119 0.83 14.04 16.33
N LEU A 120 0.37 13.60 15.16
CA LEU A 120 0.74 12.30 14.62
C LEU A 120 2.24 12.19 14.38
N ILE A 121 2.89 13.21 13.83
CA ILE A 121 4.35 13.24 13.67
C ILE A 121 5.03 13.14 15.04
N GLN A 122 4.60 13.94 16.02
CA GLN A 122 5.17 13.91 17.37
C GLN A 122 5.01 12.54 18.04
N ASP A 123 3.83 11.93 17.97
CA ASP A 123 3.57 10.61 18.55
C ASP A 123 4.49 9.54 17.92
N ASN A 124 4.72 9.63 16.60
CA ASN A 124 5.61 8.72 15.89
C ASN A 124 7.10 9.00 16.20
N GLU A 125 7.50 10.25 16.39
CA GLU A 125 8.83 10.64 16.85
C GLU A 125 9.13 10.04 18.23
N GLU A 126 8.20 10.16 19.17
CA GLU A 126 8.30 9.58 20.50
C GLU A 126 8.34 8.05 20.45
N GLN A 127 7.45 7.42 19.67
CA GLN A 127 7.36 5.96 19.54
C GLN A 127 8.61 5.34 18.91
N LEU A 128 9.23 6.02 17.94
CA LEU A 128 10.40 5.54 17.20
C LEU A 128 11.74 6.07 17.77
N GLU A 129 11.70 6.79 18.89
CA GLU A 129 12.84 7.47 19.53
C GLU A 129 13.69 8.29 18.53
N THR A 130 13.01 8.96 17.60
CA THR A 130 13.61 9.74 16.52
C THR A 130 13.18 11.20 16.63
N HIS A 131 14.02 12.11 16.16
CA HIS A 131 13.68 13.52 16.10
C HIS A 131 13.84 14.02 14.67
N ILE A 132 12.81 14.63 14.12
CA ILE A 132 12.80 15.18 12.78
C ILE A 132 12.86 16.69 12.94
N ASP A 133 13.70 17.34 12.13
CA ASP A 133 13.76 18.79 12.15
C ASP A 133 12.37 19.38 11.79
N PRO A 134 11.87 20.38 12.55
CA PRO A 134 10.59 21.04 12.30
C PRO A 134 10.36 21.49 10.85
N GLN A 135 11.43 21.79 10.10
CA GLN A 135 11.31 22.13 8.68
C GLN A 135 10.71 21.00 7.82
N TYR A 136 10.92 19.74 8.20
CA TYR A 136 10.33 18.59 7.52
C TYR A 136 8.88 18.33 7.91
N HIS A 137 8.40 18.86 9.05
CA HIS A 137 7.00 18.69 9.45
C HIS A 137 6.06 19.33 8.43
N GLU A 138 6.41 20.53 7.95
CA GLU A 138 5.66 21.22 6.89
C GLU A 138 5.79 20.51 5.53
N LEU A 139 6.96 19.94 5.22
CA LEU A 139 7.14 19.14 4.01
C LEU A 139 6.26 17.89 4.02
N ILE A 140 6.20 17.20 5.16
CA ILE A 140 5.35 16.01 5.36
C ILE A 140 3.88 16.38 5.13
N LYS A 141 3.42 17.45 5.79
CA LYS A 141 2.06 17.96 5.67
C LYS A 141 1.70 18.31 4.22
N ASN A 142 2.56 19.05 3.54
CA ASN A 142 2.30 19.51 2.18
C ASN A 142 2.27 18.35 1.17
N ASP A 143 3.18 17.38 1.31
CA ASP A 143 3.19 16.23 0.42
C ASP A 143 1.96 15.32 0.65
N ILE A 144 1.53 15.12 1.91
CA ILE A 144 0.27 14.41 2.20
C ILE A 144 -0.92 15.08 1.53
N LYS A 145 -1.04 16.42 1.68
CA LYS A 145 -2.11 17.19 1.04
C LYS A 145 -2.09 17.06 -0.48
N ARG A 146 -0.90 17.04 -1.08
CA ARG A 146 -0.73 16.87 -2.53
C ARG A 146 -1.16 15.48 -3.01
N GLN A 147 -0.93 14.44 -2.22
CA GLN A 147 -1.27 13.05 -2.58
C GLN A 147 -2.73 12.66 -2.27
N LEU A 148 -3.39 13.36 -1.34
CA LEU A 148 -4.76 13.08 -0.91
C LEU A 148 -5.80 12.97 -2.04
N PRO A 149 -5.89 13.89 -3.02
CA PRO A 149 -6.92 13.84 -4.06
C PRO A 149 -6.89 12.56 -4.89
N GLN A 150 -5.69 12.05 -5.18
CA GLN A 150 -5.51 10.81 -5.92
C GLN A 150 -5.95 9.60 -5.06
N ARG A 151 -5.60 9.61 -3.78
CA ARG A 151 -5.97 8.53 -2.85
C ARG A 151 -7.47 8.47 -2.58
N ILE A 152 -8.12 9.62 -2.47
CA ILE A 152 -9.58 9.74 -2.38
C ILE A 152 -10.24 9.15 -3.63
N SER A 153 -9.74 9.51 -4.81
CA SER A 153 -10.26 9.00 -6.09
C SER A 153 -10.13 7.47 -6.18
N TYR A 154 -9.03 6.91 -5.68
CA TYR A 154 -8.82 5.46 -5.59
C TYR A 154 -9.88 4.79 -4.71
N TYR A 155 -10.06 5.25 -3.48
CA TYR A 155 -11.05 4.64 -2.57
C TYR A 155 -12.49 4.82 -3.07
N ILE A 156 -12.82 5.95 -3.69
CA ILE A 156 -14.12 6.16 -4.35
C ILE A 156 -14.33 5.12 -5.44
N ASN A 157 -13.34 4.87 -6.30
CA ASN A 157 -13.47 3.91 -7.39
C ASN A 157 -13.66 2.48 -6.87
N VAL A 158 -12.83 2.06 -5.91
CA VAL A 158 -12.91 0.74 -5.27
C VAL A 158 -14.29 0.48 -4.65
N HIS A 159 -14.90 1.49 -4.03
CA HIS A 159 -16.19 1.35 -3.37
C HIS A 159 -17.40 1.76 -4.23
N SER A 160 -17.17 2.22 -5.47
CA SER A 160 -18.25 2.53 -6.42
C SER A 160 -18.75 1.28 -7.17
N HIS A 161 -18.00 0.17 -7.10
CA HIS A 161 -18.41 -1.09 -7.72
C HIS A 161 -19.67 -1.69 -7.05
N PRO A 162 -20.60 -2.27 -7.84
CA PRO A 162 -21.84 -2.85 -7.32
C PRO A 162 -21.64 -3.90 -6.22
N SER A 163 -20.56 -4.69 -6.31
CA SER A 163 -20.18 -5.70 -5.32
C SER A 163 -19.80 -5.10 -3.96
N ALA A 164 -19.19 -3.90 -3.95
CA ALA A 164 -18.82 -3.19 -2.73
C ALA A 164 -20.03 -2.54 -2.04
N ARG A 165 -21.04 -2.09 -2.82
CA ARG A 165 -22.30 -1.53 -2.30
C ARG A 165 -23.21 -2.55 -1.61
N GLN A 166 -23.02 -3.84 -1.87
CA GLN A 166 -23.70 -4.90 -1.12
C GLN A 166 -23.17 -5.03 0.32
N GLN A 167 -21.92 -4.63 0.56
CA GLN A 167 -21.27 -4.72 1.87
C GLN A 167 -21.50 -3.45 2.71
N ASN A 168 -21.56 -2.28 2.09
CA ASN A 168 -21.76 -1.01 2.79
C ASN A 168 -22.90 -0.19 2.13
N PRO A 169 -23.94 0.17 2.89
CA PRO A 169 -24.97 1.11 2.43
C PRO A 169 -24.34 2.42 1.96
N VAL A 170 -24.95 3.07 0.96
CA VAL A 170 -24.48 4.36 0.41
C VAL A 170 -24.33 5.44 1.49
N GLU A 171 -25.18 5.39 2.52
CA GLU A 171 -25.17 6.31 3.67
C GLU A 171 -23.91 6.18 4.54
N GLN A 172 -23.23 5.03 4.52
CA GLN A 172 -22.02 4.77 5.30
C GLN A 172 -20.73 4.93 4.47
N LEU A 173 -20.86 5.15 3.17
CA LEU A 173 -19.73 5.12 2.24
C LEU A 173 -18.73 6.25 2.51
N GLU A 174 -19.23 7.44 2.83
CA GLU A 174 -18.39 8.59 3.22
C GLU A 174 -17.57 8.30 4.47
N GLU A 175 -18.19 7.67 5.48
CA GLU A 175 -17.52 7.30 6.72
C GLU A 175 -16.45 6.21 6.49
N VAL A 176 -16.80 5.14 5.75
CA VAL A 176 -15.87 4.05 5.43
C VAL A 176 -14.66 4.56 4.66
N ILE A 177 -14.87 5.37 3.62
CA ILE A 177 -13.79 5.97 2.83
C ILE A 177 -12.96 6.91 3.72
N GLY A 178 -13.61 7.73 4.53
CA GLY A 178 -12.93 8.63 5.48
C GLY A 178 -12.03 7.89 6.47
N GLN A 179 -12.50 6.76 7.02
CA GLN A 179 -11.71 5.93 7.93
C GLN A 179 -10.50 5.30 7.22
N LYS A 180 -10.68 4.79 5.99
CA LYS A 180 -9.58 4.24 5.19
C LYS A 180 -8.51 5.28 4.88
N ILE A 181 -8.90 6.49 4.51
CA ILE A 181 -7.97 7.61 4.26
C ILE A 181 -7.18 7.96 5.53
N ARG A 182 -7.85 8.05 6.69
CA ARG A 182 -7.17 8.34 7.96
C ARG A 182 -6.14 7.27 8.31
N ALA A 183 -6.51 5.99 8.21
CA ALA A 183 -5.60 4.88 8.48
C ALA A 183 -4.39 4.89 7.53
N ASP A 184 -4.62 5.25 6.27
CA ASP A 184 -3.57 5.36 5.26
C ASP A 184 -2.59 6.50 5.56
N ILE A 185 -3.09 7.68 5.94
CA ILE A 185 -2.25 8.80 6.40
C ILE A 185 -1.40 8.38 7.60
N GLN A 186 -2.01 7.72 8.59
CA GLN A 186 -1.30 7.23 9.78
C GLN A 186 -0.17 6.26 9.41
N GLN A 187 -0.46 5.28 8.55
CA GLN A 187 0.52 4.31 8.11
C GLN A 187 1.64 4.96 7.29
N ALA A 188 1.31 5.90 6.42
CA ALA A 188 2.28 6.58 5.57
C ALA A 188 3.24 7.43 6.40
N VAL A 189 2.72 8.18 7.38
CA VAL A 189 3.55 8.97 8.33
C VAL A 189 4.45 8.05 9.15
N TYR A 190 3.92 6.97 9.73
CA TYR A 190 4.73 6.00 10.48
C TYR A 190 5.85 5.43 9.61
N THR A 191 5.50 4.92 8.42
CA THR A 191 6.44 4.27 7.51
C THR A 191 7.53 5.24 7.07
N PHE A 192 7.14 6.47 6.76
CA PHE A 192 8.06 7.52 6.39
C PHE A 192 9.07 7.81 7.52
N ILE A 193 8.58 7.99 8.75
CA ILE A 193 9.43 8.30 9.90
C ILE A 193 10.36 7.13 10.24
N ALA A 194 9.85 5.89 10.15
CA ALA A 194 10.63 4.68 10.39
C ALA A 194 11.77 4.51 9.35
N GLN A 195 11.52 4.87 8.09
CA GLN A 195 12.46 4.74 6.98
C GLN A 195 13.37 5.96 6.77
N LEU A 196 13.23 7.01 7.59
CA LEU A 196 14.07 8.20 7.49
C LEU A 196 15.57 7.82 7.58
N PRO A 197 16.39 8.23 6.60
CA PRO A 197 17.84 8.13 6.68
C PRO A 197 18.35 8.81 7.96
N ASN A 198 19.39 8.23 8.58
CA ASN A 198 19.99 8.77 9.80
C ASN A 198 20.55 10.20 9.63
N GLU A 199 20.78 10.66 8.40
CA GLU A 199 21.22 12.03 8.08
C GLU A 199 20.11 13.08 8.29
N LEU A 200 18.84 12.66 8.22
CA LEU A 200 17.66 13.49 8.40
C LEU A 200 17.08 13.41 9.82
N LYS A 201 17.50 12.39 10.59
CA LYS A 201 17.23 12.28 12.02
C LYS A 201 18.13 13.28 12.72
N GLY A 202 17.55 14.30 13.35
CA GLY A 202 18.28 15.32 14.08
C GLY A 202 19.34 14.66 14.97
N LYS A 203 20.60 15.08 14.81
CA LYS A 203 21.71 14.58 15.65
C LYS A 203 21.26 14.66 17.11
N LYS A 204 21.26 13.53 17.81
CA LYS A 204 21.25 13.54 19.28
C LYS A 204 22.37 14.50 19.70
N PRO A 205 22.13 15.47 20.60
CA PRO A 205 23.24 16.19 21.20
C PRO A 205 24.11 15.13 21.87
N ASP A 206 25.32 14.93 21.34
CA ASP A 206 26.32 14.05 21.94
C ASP A 206 26.44 14.42 23.42
N GLY A 207 26.36 13.39 24.25
CA GLY A 207 26.29 13.53 25.70
C GLY A 207 27.40 14.42 26.25
N THR A 208 27.03 15.19 27.28
CA THR A 208 27.96 15.63 28.31
C THR A 208 27.48 15.11 29.65
#